data_AF-A0A9N9H5G9-F1
#
_entry.id   AF-A0A9N9H5G9-F1
#
_cell.length_a   1.000
_cell.length_b   1.000
_cell.length_c   1.000
_cell.angle_alpha   90.00
_cell.angle_beta   90.00
_cell.angle_gamma   90.00
#
_symmetry.space_group_name_H-M   'P 1'
#
loop_
_entity.id
_entity.type
_entity.pdbx_description
1 polymer ?
#
loop_
_entity_poly.entity_id
_entity_poly.type
_entity_poly.pdbx_seq_one_letter_code
_entity_poly.pdbx_strand_id
1 'polypeptide(L)'
;MDKLILPDKQQPFDNEQTEAEDLPVISQRIHDIIEVLNNFKELGDHERSFLSALEFFEANEVSRPVTIRTNTLRTRRRELAQSLINRGVSLEPIGKWSKVGLTIFDSTVSIGATPEYLAGHYILQSASSFLPVMALAPQENEKILDMASAPGGKSTHIAALMKNTGIIFANDSNKVRTKGLVSNIHRLGVKNTVICNYDGREFPTVLGGFDRVLLDAPCSGTGVISKDPSIKINKMEKDFILLPHLQKELLLSAIDSVDSKSSTGGYIVYSTCSITVEENETVVNYALKKRPNVKLVPTGLDFGKEGFTKQYLSSFPESN
;
A
#
# COMPACT_ATOMS: atom_id res chain seq x y z
N MET A 1 -40.99 -49.40 2.29
CA MET A 1 -41.27 -49.59 0.87
C MET A 1 -40.36 -48.66 0.07
N ASP A 2 -39.21 -49.02 -0.50
CA ASP A 2 -38.25 -50.16 -0.40
C ASP A 2 -36.95 -49.71 -1.15
N LYS A 3 -35.77 -50.35 -1.12
CA LYS A 3 -35.33 -51.69 -0.66
C LYS A 3 -33.84 -51.65 -0.25
N LEU A 4 -33.32 -52.70 0.39
CA LEU A 4 -31.87 -52.89 0.64
C LEU A 4 -31.12 -53.49 -0.56
N ILE A 5 -29.82 -53.20 -0.66
CA ILE A 5 -28.74 -54.22 -0.72
C ILE A 5 -27.56 -53.75 0.16
N LEU A 6 -27.03 -54.64 1.00
CA LEU A 6 -25.73 -54.51 1.69
C LEU A 6 -24.89 -55.77 1.40
N PRO A 7 -23.58 -55.65 1.13
CA PRO A 7 -22.62 -56.71 1.45
C PRO A 7 -22.15 -56.57 2.90
N ASP A 8 -21.82 -57.70 3.54
CA ASP A 8 -21.62 -57.80 4.99
C ASP A 8 -20.20 -58.27 5.36
N LYS A 9 -19.76 -57.89 6.57
CA LYS A 9 -18.64 -58.40 7.39
C LYS A 9 -17.22 -57.82 7.29
N GLN A 10 -16.94 -57.00 8.33
CA GLN A 10 -15.83 -57.13 9.31
C GLN A 10 -14.52 -56.33 9.12
N GLN A 11 -14.60 -55.01 9.40
CA GLN A 11 -13.98 -54.27 10.54
C GLN A 11 -12.62 -54.70 11.15
N PRO A 12 -11.79 -53.76 11.70
CA PRO A 12 -12.22 -52.64 12.57
C PRO A 12 -11.85 -51.21 12.12
N PHE A 13 -12.44 -50.24 12.83
CA PHE A 13 -12.17 -48.80 12.78
C PHE A 13 -10.92 -48.43 13.60
N ASP A 14 -10.23 -47.35 13.18
CA ASP A 14 -9.88 -46.15 13.99
C ASP A 14 -8.57 -45.50 13.51
N ASN A 15 -8.69 -44.38 12.80
CA ASN A 15 -8.36 -43.06 13.36
C ASN A 15 -8.54 -41.96 12.31
N GLU A 16 -9.33 -40.95 12.66
CA GLU A 16 -9.31 -39.66 11.97
C GLU A 16 -7.93 -39.03 12.17
N GLN A 17 -7.18 -38.82 11.08
CA GLN A 17 -6.12 -37.82 11.11
C GLN A 17 -6.77 -36.44 10.98
N THR A 18 -7.16 -35.88 12.13
CA THR A 18 -7.19 -34.43 12.26
C THR A 18 -5.79 -33.92 11.95
N GLU A 19 -5.66 -33.09 10.91
CA GLU A 19 -4.42 -32.38 10.63
C GLU A 19 -4.13 -31.46 11.82
N ALA A 20 -3.24 -31.92 12.72
CA ALA A 20 -2.74 -31.10 13.79
C ALA A 20 -1.94 -29.95 13.16
N GLU A 21 -2.45 -28.72 13.25
CA GLU A 21 -1.70 -27.54 12.85
C GLU A 21 -0.32 -27.56 13.52
N ASP A 22 0.73 -27.33 12.71
CA ASP A 22 2.10 -27.39 13.18
C ASP A 22 2.30 -26.53 14.44
N LEU A 23 2.75 -27.15 15.54
CA LEU A 23 2.98 -26.49 16.82
C LEU A 23 3.77 -25.16 16.73
N PRO A 24 4.79 -25.01 15.85
CA PRO A 24 5.43 -23.72 15.59
C PRO A 24 4.50 -22.64 15.01
N VAL A 25 3.55 -23.01 14.14
CA VAL A 25 2.58 -22.10 13.52
C VAL A 25 1.56 -21.63 14.56
N ILE A 26 1.08 -22.53 15.43
CA ILE A 26 0.21 -22.17 16.55
C ILE A 26 0.96 -21.25 17.52
N SER A 27 2.20 -21.59 17.88
CA SER A 27 3.05 -20.77 18.76
C SER A 27 3.31 -19.38 18.18
N GLN A 28 3.53 -19.26 16.86
CA GLN A 28 3.72 -17.98 16.20
C GLN A 28 2.41 -17.19 16.09
N ARG A 29 1.26 -17.81 15.79
CA ARG A 29 -0.05 -17.15 15.87
C ARG A 29 -0.31 -16.59 17.27
N ILE A 30 0.00 -17.36 18.31
CA ILE A 30 -0.10 -16.89 19.71
C ILE A 30 0.85 -15.71 19.97
N HIS A 31 2.08 -15.73 19.44
CA HIS A 31 3.00 -14.59 19.56
C HIS A 31 2.50 -13.35 18.81
N ASP A 32 2.09 -13.48 17.54
CA ASP A 32 1.52 -12.41 16.73
C ASP A 32 0.29 -11.79 17.44
N ILE A 33 -0.60 -12.63 17.97
CA ILE A 33 -1.77 -12.22 18.76
C ILE A 33 -1.34 -11.49 20.04
N ILE A 34 -0.36 -12.02 20.78
CA ILE A 34 0.15 -11.38 22.01
C ILE A 34 0.80 -10.03 21.70
N GLU A 35 1.56 -9.90 20.62
CA GLU A 35 2.22 -8.66 20.20
C GLU A 35 1.20 -7.60 19.80
N VAL A 36 0.22 -7.97 18.96
CA VAL A 36 -0.91 -7.10 18.60
C VAL A 36 -1.71 -6.71 19.85
N LEU A 37 -2.09 -7.67 20.70
CA LEU A 37 -2.82 -7.39 21.95
C LEU A 37 -1.99 -6.56 22.95
N ASN A 38 -0.66 -6.67 22.96
CA ASN A 38 0.20 -5.83 23.79
C ASN A 38 0.23 -4.38 23.26
N ASN A 39 0.34 -4.17 21.95
CA ASN A 39 0.19 -2.84 21.35
C ASN A 39 -1.21 -2.24 21.59
N PHE A 40 -2.23 -3.09 21.76
CA PHE A 40 -3.59 -2.67 22.14
C PHE A 40 -3.89 -2.66 23.65
N LYS A 41 -2.96 -3.05 24.53
CA LYS A 41 -3.19 -3.10 26.01
C LYS A 41 -3.16 -1.72 26.66
N GLU A 42 -2.56 -0.71 26.02
CA GLU A 42 -2.59 0.68 26.51
C GLU A 42 -3.94 1.37 26.26
N LEU A 43 -4.84 0.73 25.51
CA LEU A 43 -6.23 1.14 25.34
C LEU A 43 -7.10 0.39 26.37
N GLY A 44 -7.61 1.12 27.37
CA GLY A 44 -8.41 0.58 28.49
C GLY A 44 -9.82 0.09 28.15
N ASP A 45 -10.00 -0.51 26.97
CA ASP A 45 -11.27 -1.04 26.44
C ASP A 45 -10.99 -2.41 25.78
N HIS A 46 -10.51 -3.36 26.60
CA HIS A 46 -9.88 -4.64 26.17
C HIS A 46 -10.73 -5.48 25.20
N GLU A 47 -12.06 -5.40 25.28
CA GLU A 47 -12.99 -6.19 24.46
C GLU A 47 -13.02 -5.70 23.00
N ARG A 48 -13.00 -4.37 22.78
CA ARG A 48 -12.88 -3.79 21.42
C ARG A 48 -11.52 -4.03 20.81
N SER A 49 -10.47 -3.98 21.62
CA SER A 49 -9.10 -4.31 21.22
C SER A 49 -8.99 -5.76 20.71
N PHE A 50 -9.61 -6.72 21.42
CA PHE A 50 -9.61 -8.12 21.01
C PHE A 50 -10.36 -8.36 19.70
N LEU A 51 -11.58 -7.83 19.56
CA LEU A 51 -12.36 -7.97 18.32
C LEU A 51 -11.66 -7.32 17.11
N SER A 52 -11.06 -6.14 17.29
CA SER A 52 -10.30 -5.46 16.23
C SER A 52 -9.05 -6.24 15.82
N ALA A 53 -8.38 -6.91 16.76
CA ALA A 53 -7.27 -7.80 16.48
C ALA A 53 -7.73 -9.06 15.71
N LEU A 54 -8.85 -9.67 16.12
CA LEU A 54 -9.42 -10.84 15.44
C LEU A 54 -9.82 -10.52 13.99
N GLU A 55 -10.55 -9.41 13.77
CA GLU A 55 -10.86 -8.89 12.42
C GLU A 55 -9.59 -8.74 11.55
N PHE A 56 -8.49 -8.25 12.14
CA PHE A 56 -7.22 -8.08 11.44
C PHE A 56 -6.55 -9.42 11.10
N PHE A 57 -6.58 -10.41 11.99
CA PHE A 57 -6.01 -11.73 11.72
C PHE A 57 -6.81 -12.47 10.63
N GLU A 58 -8.13 -12.54 10.76
CA GLU A 58 -9.01 -13.15 9.74
C GLU A 58 -8.82 -12.49 8.36
N ALA A 59 -8.77 -11.16 8.31
CA ALA A 59 -8.52 -10.41 7.07
C ALA A 59 -7.11 -10.58 6.49
N ASN A 60 -6.18 -11.21 7.21
CA ASN A 60 -4.86 -11.60 6.71
C ASN A 60 -4.74 -13.06 6.28
N GLU A 61 -5.71 -13.92 6.64
CA GLU A 61 -5.77 -15.31 6.16
C GLU A 61 -6.55 -15.43 4.85
N VAL A 62 -7.44 -14.48 4.54
CA VAL A 62 -8.14 -14.40 3.25
C VAL A 62 -7.23 -13.81 2.16
N SER A 63 -7.05 -14.54 1.07
CA SER A 63 -6.34 -14.05 -0.13
C SER A 63 -7.06 -12.84 -0.72
N ARG A 64 -6.36 -11.68 -0.76
CA ARG A 64 -6.95 -10.43 -1.25
C ARG A 64 -7.18 -10.51 -2.77
N PRO A 65 -8.37 -10.12 -3.28
CA PRO A 65 -8.69 -10.26 -4.70
C PRO A 65 -7.76 -9.42 -5.58
N VAL A 66 -7.46 -9.93 -6.77
CA VAL A 66 -6.55 -9.28 -7.71
C VAL A 66 -7.17 -7.97 -8.17
N THR A 67 -6.39 -6.89 -8.10
CA THR A 67 -6.85 -5.54 -8.44
C THR A 67 -5.95 -4.91 -9.51
N ILE A 68 -6.59 -4.21 -10.46
CA ILE A 68 -5.92 -3.50 -11.55
C ILE A 68 -6.32 -2.02 -11.58
N ARG A 69 -5.39 -1.17 -11.99
CA ARG A 69 -5.63 0.25 -12.26
C ARG A 69 -5.69 0.49 -13.76
N THR A 70 -6.81 1.02 -14.24
CA THR A 70 -6.93 1.51 -15.62
C THR A 70 -5.94 2.66 -15.85
N ASN A 71 -5.23 2.64 -16.97
CA ASN A 71 -4.39 3.75 -17.41
C ASN A 71 -5.21 4.73 -18.28
N THR A 72 -5.64 5.83 -17.66
CA THR A 72 -6.45 6.87 -18.32
C THR A 72 -5.71 7.66 -19.40
N LEU A 73 -4.38 7.48 -19.55
CA LEU A 73 -3.61 7.99 -20.70
C LEU A 73 -3.85 7.18 -21.98
N ARG A 74 -4.44 5.98 -21.89
CA ARG A 74 -4.60 5.04 -23.00
C ARG A 74 -6.05 4.66 -23.30
N THR A 75 -6.88 4.45 -22.28
CA THR A 75 -8.27 4.01 -22.44
C THR A 75 -9.15 4.40 -21.25
N ARG A 76 -10.47 4.35 -21.40
CA ARG A 76 -11.44 4.56 -20.32
C ARG A 76 -11.73 3.24 -19.61
N ARG A 77 -11.99 3.29 -18.29
CA ARG A 77 -12.27 2.08 -17.47
C ARG A 77 -13.39 1.20 -18.05
N ARG A 78 -14.43 1.81 -18.64
CA ARG A 78 -15.55 1.09 -19.27
C ARG A 78 -15.12 0.30 -20.52
N GLU A 79 -14.26 0.87 -21.34
CA GLU A 79 -13.73 0.23 -22.56
C GLU A 79 -12.81 -0.94 -22.18
N LEU A 80 -11.90 -0.72 -21.21
CA LEU A 80 -11.04 -1.77 -20.68
C LEU A 80 -11.85 -2.92 -20.07
N ALA A 81 -12.86 -2.61 -19.23
CA ALA A 81 -13.74 -3.60 -18.64
C ALA A 81 -14.41 -4.47 -19.71
N GLN A 82 -14.96 -3.86 -20.77
CA GLN A 82 -15.56 -4.59 -21.87
C GLN A 82 -14.54 -5.48 -22.61
N SER A 83 -13.33 -4.97 -22.88
CA SER A 83 -12.27 -5.74 -23.55
C SER A 83 -11.86 -6.99 -22.76
N LEU A 84 -11.78 -6.87 -21.42
CA LEU A 84 -11.44 -7.99 -20.53
C LEU A 84 -12.61 -8.97 -20.36
N ILE A 85 -13.86 -8.48 -20.21
CA ILE A 85 -15.06 -9.35 -20.16
C ILE A 85 -15.17 -10.20 -21.43
N ASN A 86 -14.92 -9.61 -22.60
CA ASN A 86 -14.92 -10.31 -23.89
C ASN A 86 -13.83 -11.41 -24.00
N ARG A 87 -12.85 -11.44 -23.08
CA ARG A 87 -11.81 -12.48 -22.96
C ARG A 87 -12.10 -13.52 -21.87
N GLY A 88 -13.27 -13.50 -21.23
CA GLY A 88 -13.58 -14.40 -20.12
C GLY A 88 -12.86 -14.01 -18.81
N VAL A 89 -12.78 -12.70 -18.52
CA VAL A 89 -12.37 -12.16 -17.22
C VAL A 89 -13.61 -11.69 -16.45
N SER A 90 -13.84 -12.26 -15.27
CA SER A 90 -14.88 -11.80 -14.34
C SER A 90 -14.34 -10.66 -13.47
N LEU A 91 -14.96 -9.48 -13.57
CA LEU A 91 -14.46 -8.25 -12.94
C LEU A 91 -15.58 -7.26 -12.59
N GLU A 92 -15.33 -6.42 -11.59
CA GLU A 92 -16.22 -5.32 -11.17
C GLU A 92 -15.44 -4.04 -10.83
N PRO A 93 -16.11 -2.87 -10.76
CA PRO A 93 -15.48 -1.62 -10.28
C PRO A 93 -15.03 -1.71 -8.81
N ILE A 94 -13.87 -1.14 -8.47
CA ILE A 94 -13.42 -1.04 -7.06
C ILE A 94 -14.23 0.04 -6.33
N GLY A 95 -15.32 -0.40 -5.69
CA GLY A 95 -16.21 0.44 -4.90
C GLY A 95 -16.81 1.62 -5.67
N LYS A 96 -17.33 2.61 -4.92
CA LYS A 96 -17.77 3.90 -5.49
C LYS A 96 -16.68 4.97 -5.45
N TRP A 97 -15.64 4.78 -4.64
CA TRP A 97 -14.56 5.74 -4.42
C TRP A 97 -13.52 5.76 -5.55
N SER A 98 -13.34 4.67 -6.30
CA SER A 98 -12.40 4.62 -7.42
C SER A 98 -13.08 4.76 -8.78
N LYS A 99 -12.64 5.75 -9.57
CA LYS A 99 -13.08 5.90 -10.98
C LYS A 99 -12.27 5.02 -11.95
N VAL A 100 -11.13 4.46 -11.53
CA VAL A 100 -10.15 3.76 -12.39
C VAL A 100 -9.87 2.31 -12.01
N GLY A 101 -10.22 1.89 -10.79
CA GLY A 101 -9.97 0.55 -10.28
C GLY A 101 -10.96 -0.50 -10.77
N LEU A 102 -10.46 -1.71 -11.04
CA LEU A 102 -11.26 -2.92 -11.26
C LEU A 102 -10.74 -4.07 -10.37
N THR A 103 -11.65 -4.76 -9.70
CA THR A 103 -11.42 -6.03 -9.00
C THR A 103 -11.61 -7.16 -10.00
N ILE A 104 -10.75 -8.18 -9.96
CA ILE A 104 -10.85 -9.39 -10.75
C ILE A 104 -11.16 -10.54 -9.80
N PHE A 105 -12.25 -11.26 -10.08
CA PHE A 105 -12.69 -12.40 -9.28
C PHE A 105 -12.23 -13.73 -9.88
N ASP A 106 -12.30 -13.84 -11.21
CA ASP A 106 -11.91 -15.04 -11.95
C ASP A 106 -11.37 -14.64 -13.34
N SER A 107 -10.47 -15.45 -13.89
CA SER A 107 -9.93 -15.24 -15.21
C SER A 107 -9.40 -16.53 -15.84
N THR A 108 -9.92 -16.84 -17.02
CA THR A 108 -9.40 -17.91 -17.89
C THR A 108 -8.08 -17.54 -18.59
N VAL A 109 -7.61 -16.30 -18.48
CA VAL A 109 -6.40 -15.77 -19.13
C VAL A 109 -5.43 -15.16 -18.12
N SER A 110 -4.13 -15.20 -18.41
CA SER A 110 -3.15 -14.54 -17.54
C SER A 110 -3.28 -13.01 -17.63
N ILE A 111 -3.77 -12.39 -16.55
CA ILE A 111 -3.95 -10.92 -16.43
C ILE A 111 -2.62 -10.16 -16.60
N GLY A 112 -1.48 -10.79 -16.33
CA GLY A 112 -0.14 -10.20 -16.56
C GLY A 112 0.38 -10.31 -18.00
N ALA A 113 -0.35 -10.97 -18.90
CA ALA A 113 0.10 -11.28 -20.26
C ALA A 113 -0.94 -10.95 -21.35
N THR A 114 -2.04 -10.25 -21.01
CA THR A 114 -3.04 -9.82 -22.00
C THR A 114 -2.44 -8.78 -22.98
N PRO A 115 -2.95 -8.69 -24.22
CA PRO A 115 -2.59 -7.60 -25.14
C PRO A 115 -2.81 -6.21 -24.53
N GLU A 116 -3.87 -6.03 -23.75
CA GLU A 116 -4.21 -4.80 -23.04
C GLU A 116 -3.18 -4.46 -21.95
N TYR A 117 -2.66 -5.45 -21.23
CA TYR A 117 -1.55 -5.24 -20.29
C TYR A 117 -0.27 -4.83 -21.04
N LEU A 118 0.09 -5.54 -22.10
CA LEU A 118 1.31 -5.26 -22.88
C LEU A 118 1.25 -3.89 -23.58
N ALA A 119 0.08 -3.48 -24.08
CA ALA A 119 -0.19 -2.14 -24.63
C ALA A 119 -0.26 -1.03 -23.56
N GLY A 120 -0.17 -1.37 -22.28
CA GLY A 120 -0.18 -0.41 -21.18
C GLY A 120 -1.55 0.18 -20.86
N HIS A 121 -2.65 -0.51 -21.20
CA HIS A 121 -4.02 -0.08 -20.84
C HIS A 121 -4.29 -0.19 -19.34
N TYR A 122 -3.54 -1.03 -18.62
CA TYR A 122 -3.61 -1.13 -17.17
C TYR A 122 -2.31 -1.62 -16.52
N ILE A 123 -2.28 -1.54 -15.19
CA ILE A 123 -1.26 -2.13 -14.32
C ILE A 123 -1.90 -2.91 -13.17
N LEU A 124 -1.31 -4.06 -12.82
CA LEU A 124 -1.61 -4.83 -11.62
C LEU A 124 -1.13 -4.03 -10.39
N GLN A 125 -2.05 -3.62 -9.52
CA GLN A 125 -1.77 -2.69 -8.43
C GLN A 125 -2.85 -2.79 -7.35
N SER A 126 -2.46 -2.87 -6.08
CA SER A 126 -3.41 -2.95 -4.97
C SER A 126 -4.29 -1.70 -4.90
N ALA A 127 -5.57 -1.88 -4.56
CA ALA A 127 -6.51 -0.78 -4.32
C ALA A 127 -5.96 0.26 -3.32
N SER A 128 -5.29 -0.19 -2.25
CA SER A 128 -4.63 0.67 -1.27
C SER A 128 -3.57 1.60 -1.87
N SER A 129 -2.88 1.18 -2.92
CA SER A 129 -1.84 1.99 -3.58
C SER A 129 -2.41 3.17 -4.38
N PHE A 130 -3.73 3.27 -4.55
CA PHE A 130 -4.36 4.42 -5.21
C PHE A 130 -4.50 5.60 -4.26
N LEU A 131 -4.73 5.33 -2.97
CA LEU A 131 -5.14 6.32 -1.97
C LEU A 131 -4.10 7.44 -1.76
N PRO A 132 -2.78 7.17 -1.67
CA PRO A 132 -1.79 8.23 -1.50
C PRO A 132 -1.77 9.21 -2.68
N VAL A 133 -1.95 8.71 -3.90
CA VAL A 133 -2.00 9.54 -5.11
C VAL A 133 -3.32 10.32 -5.24
N MET A 134 -4.43 9.73 -4.77
CA MET A 134 -5.73 10.42 -4.70
C MET A 134 -5.68 11.56 -3.68
N ALA A 135 -5.10 11.34 -2.49
CA ALA A 135 -4.91 12.36 -1.46
C ALA A 135 -3.90 13.45 -1.86
N LEU A 136 -2.89 13.10 -2.67
CA LEU A 136 -1.91 14.06 -3.20
C LEU A 136 -2.58 15.06 -4.15
N ALA A 137 -3.63 14.62 -4.87
CA ALA A 137 -4.39 15.41 -5.84
C ALA A 137 -3.48 16.22 -6.81
N PRO A 138 -2.59 15.56 -7.56
CA PRO A 138 -1.66 16.24 -8.48
C PRO A 138 -2.39 16.97 -9.61
N GLN A 139 -1.94 18.17 -9.94
CA GLN A 139 -2.51 19.04 -10.97
C GLN A 139 -1.67 19.03 -12.25
N GLU A 140 -2.28 19.47 -13.35
CA GLU A 140 -1.57 19.65 -14.63
C GLU A 140 -0.49 20.73 -14.50
N ASN A 141 0.65 20.50 -15.17
CA ASN A 141 1.84 21.36 -15.21
C ASN A 141 2.66 21.50 -13.91
N GLU A 142 2.30 20.82 -12.81
CA GLU A 142 3.11 20.79 -11.59
C GLU A 142 4.47 20.06 -11.78
N LYS A 143 5.42 20.37 -10.90
CA LYS A 143 6.67 19.64 -10.66
C LYS A 143 6.52 18.80 -9.40
N ILE A 144 6.52 17.48 -9.57
CA ILE A 144 6.21 16.53 -8.49
C ILE A 144 7.38 15.58 -8.23
N LEU A 145 7.63 15.24 -6.97
CA LEU A 145 8.58 14.21 -6.55
C LEU A 145 7.84 12.96 -6.05
N ASP A 146 8.27 11.77 -6.48
CA ASP A 146 7.92 10.48 -5.89
C ASP A 146 9.22 9.86 -5.36
N MET A 147 9.43 9.94 -4.05
CA MET A 147 10.74 9.69 -3.42
C MET A 147 11.18 8.21 -3.41
N ALA A 148 10.21 7.30 -3.45
CA ALA A 148 10.38 5.85 -3.32
C ALA A 148 9.46 5.12 -4.33
N SER A 149 9.61 5.53 -5.58
CA SER A 149 8.69 5.28 -6.68
C SER A 149 8.57 3.82 -7.12
N ALA A 150 9.63 3.01 -7.02
CA ALA A 150 9.63 1.69 -7.67
C ALA A 150 8.58 0.75 -7.04
N PRO A 151 7.83 -0.05 -7.84
CA PRO A 151 8.03 -0.32 -9.27
C PRO A 151 7.29 0.65 -10.23
N GLY A 152 6.88 1.84 -9.77
CA GLY A 152 6.30 2.90 -10.59
C GLY A 152 4.77 2.97 -10.60
N GLY A 153 4.08 2.15 -9.82
CA GLY A 153 2.61 2.14 -9.78
C GLY A 153 1.98 3.47 -9.34
N LYS A 154 2.64 4.21 -8.43
CA LYS A 154 2.18 5.51 -7.93
C LYS A 154 2.57 6.66 -8.87
N SER A 155 3.85 6.79 -9.24
CA SER A 155 4.31 7.70 -10.32
C SER A 155 3.49 7.62 -11.61
N THR A 156 3.16 6.42 -12.10
CA THR A 156 2.34 6.25 -13.32
C THR A 156 0.86 6.60 -13.13
N HIS A 157 0.38 6.72 -11.88
CA HIS A 157 -0.95 7.23 -11.55
C HIS A 157 -0.91 8.76 -11.48
N ILE A 158 0.14 9.34 -10.89
CA ILE A 158 0.41 10.79 -10.91
C ILE A 158 0.45 11.30 -12.36
N ALA A 159 1.26 10.67 -13.23
CA ALA A 159 1.35 11.03 -14.66
C ALA A 159 0.00 10.97 -15.40
N ALA A 160 -0.87 10.05 -15.00
CA ALA A 160 -2.18 9.86 -15.62
C ALA A 160 -3.20 10.92 -15.17
N LEU A 161 -3.08 11.45 -13.95
CA LEU A 161 -3.86 12.58 -13.45
C LEU A 161 -3.36 13.91 -14.04
N MET A 162 -2.04 14.09 -14.13
CA MET A 162 -1.39 15.24 -14.79
C MET A 162 -1.51 15.20 -16.32
N LYS A 163 -2.15 14.18 -16.92
CA LYS A 163 -2.29 14.00 -18.38
C LYS A 163 -0.96 14.12 -19.17
N ASN A 164 0.15 13.60 -18.62
CA ASN A 164 1.50 13.76 -19.18
C ASN A 164 2.00 15.24 -19.32
N THR A 165 1.46 16.18 -18.54
CA THR A 165 1.95 17.59 -18.45
C THR A 165 2.87 17.78 -17.25
N GLY A 166 3.59 18.91 -17.15
CA GLY A 166 4.51 19.18 -16.05
C GLY A 166 5.70 18.22 -16.02
N ILE A 167 6.22 17.92 -14.83
CA ILE A 167 7.36 17.02 -14.66
C ILE A 167 7.27 16.21 -13.35
N ILE A 168 7.60 14.93 -13.42
CA ILE A 168 7.66 14.01 -12.29
C ILE A 168 9.10 13.54 -12.14
N PHE A 169 9.64 13.64 -10.93
CA PHE A 169 10.90 13.02 -10.55
C PHE A 169 10.58 11.73 -9.81
N ALA A 170 10.77 10.59 -10.47
CA ALA A 170 10.50 9.27 -9.93
C ALA A 170 11.82 8.66 -9.42
N ASN A 171 12.04 8.75 -8.11
CA ASN A 171 13.26 8.28 -7.47
C ASN A 171 13.08 6.90 -6.84
N ASP A 172 14.13 6.08 -6.85
CA ASP A 172 14.24 4.95 -5.93
C ASP A 172 15.71 4.73 -5.57
N SER A 173 16.04 4.55 -4.29
CA SER A 173 17.43 4.31 -3.88
C SER A 173 17.96 2.94 -4.33
N ASN A 174 17.08 1.97 -4.61
CA ASN A 174 17.49 0.64 -5.06
C ASN A 174 17.57 0.58 -6.59
N LYS A 175 18.80 0.64 -7.10
CA LYS A 175 19.13 0.57 -8.54
C LYS A 175 18.59 -0.68 -9.25
N VAL A 176 18.36 -1.80 -8.56
CA VAL A 176 17.74 -3.00 -9.17
C VAL A 176 16.23 -2.78 -9.36
N ARG A 177 15.54 -2.20 -8.37
CA ARG A 177 14.10 -1.90 -8.42
C ARG A 177 13.76 -0.85 -9.48
N THR A 178 14.67 0.09 -9.77
CA THR A 178 14.48 1.07 -10.87
C THR A 178 14.25 0.42 -12.24
N LYS A 179 14.71 -0.81 -12.51
CA LYS A 179 14.43 -1.52 -13.77
C LYS A 179 12.92 -1.75 -13.99
N GLY A 180 12.20 -2.07 -12.92
CA GLY A 180 10.74 -2.23 -12.94
C GLY A 180 10.01 -0.90 -13.14
N LEU A 181 10.53 0.17 -12.54
CA LEU A 181 10.05 1.54 -12.73
C LEU A 181 10.20 1.99 -14.20
N VAL A 182 11.40 1.84 -14.79
CA VAL A 182 11.68 2.13 -16.21
C VAL A 182 10.71 1.36 -17.13
N SER A 183 10.57 0.05 -16.91
CA SER A 183 9.65 -0.80 -17.68
C SER A 183 8.20 -0.31 -17.63
N ASN A 184 7.68 -0.02 -16.43
CA ASN A 184 6.30 0.45 -16.27
C ASN A 184 6.06 1.86 -16.84
N ILE A 185 7.01 2.79 -16.67
CA ILE A 185 6.93 4.16 -17.23
C ILE A 185 6.81 4.10 -18.76
N HIS A 186 7.70 3.35 -19.42
CA HIS A 186 7.64 3.19 -20.89
C HIS A 186 6.40 2.43 -21.35
N ARG A 187 6.08 1.27 -20.76
CA ARG A 187 4.91 0.44 -21.13
C ARG A 187 3.61 1.23 -21.05
N LEU A 188 3.42 1.99 -19.97
CA LEU A 188 2.19 2.78 -19.75
C LEU A 188 2.15 4.07 -20.61
N GLY A 189 3.23 4.43 -21.31
CA GLY A 189 3.28 5.63 -22.15
C GLY A 189 3.37 6.93 -21.36
N VAL A 190 4.01 6.88 -20.19
CA VAL A 190 4.32 8.07 -19.39
C VAL A 190 5.49 8.81 -20.05
N LYS A 191 5.35 10.13 -20.25
CA LYS A 191 6.30 10.97 -21.01
C LYS A 191 6.96 12.06 -20.19
N ASN A 192 6.32 12.47 -19.09
CA ASN A 192 6.72 13.60 -18.24
C ASN A 192 7.51 13.15 -17.00
N THR A 193 8.30 12.08 -17.08
CA THR A 193 8.99 11.52 -15.91
C THR A 193 10.50 11.40 -16.12
N VAL A 194 11.26 11.98 -15.19
CA VAL A 194 12.69 11.76 -15.01
C VAL A 194 12.86 10.65 -13.96
N ILE A 195 13.59 9.59 -14.30
CA ILE A 195 13.85 8.47 -13.39
C ILE A 195 15.21 8.68 -12.72
N CYS A 196 15.22 8.65 -11.39
CA CYS A 196 16.37 8.98 -10.56
C CYS A 196 16.77 7.80 -9.64
N ASN A 197 18.03 7.79 -9.22
CA ASN A 197 18.57 6.83 -8.25
C ASN A 197 19.48 7.57 -7.25
N TYR A 198 18.86 8.26 -6.30
CA TYR A 198 19.51 8.95 -5.17
C TYR A 198 18.94 8.46 -3.84
N ASP A 199 19.63 8.78 -2.76
CA ASP A 199 19.01 8.76 -1.43
C ASP A 199 17.90 9.82 -1.38
N GLY A 200 16.72 9.46 -0.86
CA GLY A 200 15.61 10.41 -0.71
C GLY A 200 15.98 11.61 0.17
N ARG A 201 16.95 11.44 1.08
CA ARG A 201 17.43 12.48 2.01
C ARG A 201 18.20 13.61 1.32
N GLU A 202 18.71 13.39 0.10
CA GLU A 202 19.54 14.37 -0.62
C GLU A 202 18.72 15.37 -1.46
N PHE A 203 17.44 15.08 -1.75
CA PHE A 203 16.59 15.87 -2.65
C PHE A 203 16.44 17.37 -2.37
N PRO A 204 16.40 17.85 -1.10
CA PRO A 204 16.41 19.27 -0.79
C PRO A 204 17.63 20.00 -1.37
N THR A 205 18.79 19.33 -1.42
CA THR A 205 20.05 19.89 -1.90
C THR A 205 20.27 19.67 -3.40
N VAL A 206 19.79 18.55 -3.94
CA VAL A 206 19.97 18.19 -5.35
C VAL A 206 19.07 19.01 -6.28
N LEU A 207 17.85 19.33 -5.85
CA LEU A 207 16.90 20.08 -6.69
C LEU A 207 15.91 20.96 -5.91
N GLY A 208 15.29 20.41 -4.85
CA GLY A 208 14.20 21.08 -4.11
C GLY A 208 13.07 21.63 -4.99
N GLY A 209 12.27 22.53 -4.42
CA GLY A 209 11.26 23.32 -5.14
C GLY A 209 10.26 22.49 -5.93
N PHE A 210 9.60 21.52 -5.29
CA PHE A 210 8.50 20.73 -5.87
C PHE A 210 7.15 21.27 -5.39
N ASP A 211 6.16 21.34 -6.29
CA ASP A 211 4.78 21.71 -5.90
C ASP A 211 4.18 20.66 -4.96
N ARG A 212 4.47 19.38 -5.24
CA ARG A 212 4.02 18.26 -4.41
C ARG A 212 5.10 17.18 -4.24
N VAL A 213 5.14 16.55 -3.06
CA VAL A 213 5.99 15.39 -2.79
C VAL A 213 5.14 14.21 -2.32
N LEU A 214 5.31 13.06 -2.96
CA LEU A 214 4.84 11.77 -2.49
C LEU A 214 6.00 11.00 -1.84
N LEU A 215 5.80 10.61 -0.58
CA LEU A 215 6.67 9.72 0.17
C LEU A 215 5.87 8.48 0.59
N ASP A 216 5.83 7.50 -0.31
CA ASP A 216 5.39 6.13 0.02
C ASP A 216 6.57 5.39 0.67
N ALA A 217 6.71 5.55 1.98
CA ALA A 217 7.96 5.29 2.67
C ALA A 217 8.26 3.78 2.79
N PRO A 218 9.54 3.37 2.75
CA PRO A 218 9.93 1.97 2.98
C PRO A 218 9.53 1.54 4.40
N CYS A 219 8.74 0.47 4.50
CA CYS A 219 7.97 0.11 5.69
C CYS A 219 8.16 -1.36 6.14
N SER A 220 7.74 -1.67 7.36
CA SER A 220 7.70 -3.04 7.89
C SER A 220 6.85 -3.95 7.00
N GLY A 221 5.73 -3.45 6.46
CA GLY A 221 4.81 -4.23 5.62
C GLY A 221 3.78 -5.03 6.40
N THR A 222 3.61 -4.76 7.70
CA THR A 222 2.63 -5.41 8.57
C THR A 222 1.19 -5.35 8.02
N GLY A 223 0.80 -4.29 7.29
CA GLY A 223 -0.52 -4.17 6.65
C GLY A 223 -0.72 -4.97 5.36
N VAL A 224 0.32 -5.64 4.85
CA VAL A 224 0.30 -6.43 3.60
C VAL A 224 0.77 -7.88 3.77
N ILE A 225 0.79 -8.39 5.01
CA ILE A 225 1.12 -9.80 5.34
C ILE A 225 0.34 -10.82 4.50
N SER A 226 -0.97 -10.62 4.30
CA SER A 226 -1.83 -11.44 3.42
C SER A 226 -1.37 -11.51 1.95
N LYS A 227 -0.55 -10.56 1.50
CA LYS A 227 -0.04 -10.50 0.12
C LYS A 227 1.39 -11.03 -0.01
N ASP A 228 2.17 -10.93 1.06
CA ASP A 228 3.53 -11.46 1.14
C ASP A 228 3.76 -12.08 2.53
N PRO A 229 3.45 -13.37 2.70
CA PRO A 229 3.63 -14.08 3.97
C PRO A 229 5.07 -14.09 4.45
N SER A 230 6.06 -13.87 3.56
CA SER A 230 7.48 -13.83 3.94
C SER A 230 7.82 -12.65 4.84
N ILE A 231 6.97 -11.62 4.89
CA ILE A 231 7.08 -10.50 5.84
C ILE A 231 7.02 -10.99 7.28
N LYS A 232 6.27 -12.05 7.60
CA LYS A 232 6.24 -12.64 8.96
C LYS A 232 7.58 -13.25 9.39
N ILE A 233 8.39 -13.70 8.42
CA ILE A 233 9.57 -14.54 8.66
C ILE A 233 10.88 -13.75 8.51
N ASN A 234 10.90 -12.75 7.62
CA ASN A 234 12.11 -12.04 7.20
C ASN A 234 12.37 -10.72 7.95
N LYS A 235 11.50 -10.33 8.91
CA LYS A 235 11.64 -9.08 9.68
C LYS A 235 12.40 -9.35 10.98
N MET A 236 13.46 -8.58 11.24
CA MET A 236 14.15 -8.60 12.53
C MET A 236 13.64 -7.48 13.42
N GLU A 237 13.70 -7.66 14.75
CA GLU A 237 13.39 -6.63 15.75
C GLU A 237 14.11 -5.28 15.47
N LYS A 238 15.34 -5.35 14.96
CA LYS A 238 16.13 -4.19 14.53
C LYS A 238 15.49 -3.35 13.42
N ASP A 239 14.71 -3.97 12.53
CA ASP A 239 14.04 -3.27 11.44
C ASP A 239 12.95 -2.32 11.96
N PHE A 240 12.28 -2.69 13.07
CA PHE A 240 11.27 -1.86 13.72
C PHE A 240 11.87 -0.61 14.41
N ILE A 241 13.18 -0.57 14.63
CA ILE A 241 13.90 0.62 15.12
C ILE A 241 14.42 1.45 13.93
N LEU A 242 15.06 0.78 12.96
CA LEU A 242 15.73 1.45 11.83
C LEU A 242 14.75 2.06 10.81
N LEU A 243 13.62 1.40 10.53
CA LEU A 243 12.65 1.88 9.53
C LEU A 243 11.95 3.17 9.98
N PRO A 244 11.38 3.30 11.20
CA PRO A 244 10.88 4.59 11.69
C PRO A 244 11.91 5.71 11.70
N HIS A 245 13.18 5.41 12.00
CA HIS A 245 14.24 6.41 11.95
C HIS A 245 14.46 6.94 10.53
N LEU A 246 14.63 6.04 9.56
CA LEU A 246 14.77 6.40 8.15
C LEU A 246 13.54 7.15 7.62
N GLN A 247 12.33 6.73 8.01
CA GLN A 247 11.07 7.40 7.66
C GLN A 247 11.00 8.84 8.19
N LYS A 248 11.45 9.09 9.42
CA LYS A 248 11.55 10.45 10.00
C LYS A 248 12.49 11.33 9.19
N GLU A 249 13.68 10.85 8.82
CA GLU A 249 14.64 11.58 7.99
C GLU A 249 14.10 11.86 6.58
N LEU A 250 13.48 10.86 5.94
CA LEU A 250 12.87 11.01 4.62
C LEU A 250 11.70 12.01 4.65
N LEU A 251 10.87 12.01 5.69
CA LEU A 251 9.75 12.94 5.82
C LEU A 251 10.22 14.39 6.06
N LEU A 252 11.27 14.61 6.86
CA LEU A 252 11.90 15.93 6.96
C LEU A 252 12.46 16.38 5.60
N SER A 253 13.08 15.47 4.85
CA SER A 253 13.61 15.77 3.52
C SER A 253 12.51 16.03 2.49
N ALA A 254 11.34 15.38 2.62
CA ALA A 254 10.15 15.68 1.82
C ALA A 254 9.64 17.09 2.11
N ILE A 255 9.59 17.49 3.38
CA ILE A 255 9.20 18.84 3.82
C ILE A 255 10.14 19.90 3.26
N ASP A 256 11.44 19.69 3.41
CA ASP A 256 12.47 20.64 2.96
C ASP A 256 12.62 20.66 1.42
N SER A 257 11.95 19.74 0.70
CA SER A 257 11.88 19.71 -0.77
C SER A 257 10.67 20.46 -1.35
N VAL A 258 9.59 20.68 -0.60
CA VAL A 258 8.36 21.31 -1.14
C VAL A 258 8.46 22.83 -1.20
N ASP A 259 8.01 23.41 -2.31
CA ASP A 259 7.75 24.84 -2.37
C ASP A 259 6.39 25.19 -1.73
N SER A 260 6.45 25.65 -0.48
CA SER A 260 5.31 26.20 0.26
C SER A 260 4.61 27.39 -0.43
N LYS A 261 5.24 28.03 -1.44
CA LYS A 261 4.70 29.16 -2.21
C LYS A 261 4.14 28.75 -3.58
N SER A 262 4.09 27.46 -3.90
CA SER A 262 3.46 26.95 -5.12
C SER A 262 2.05 27.54 -5.30
N SER A 263 1.72 27.95 -6.53
CA SER A 263 0.41 28.53 -6.88
C SER A 263 -0.77 27.57 -6.69
N THR A 264 -0.51 26.26 -6.68
CA THR A 264 -1.50 25.19 -6.42
C THR A 264 -1.40 24.64 -5.00
N GLY A 265 -0.55 25.24 -4.16
CA GLY A 265 -0.26 24.86 -2.77
C GLY A 265 0.83 23.80 -2.66
N GLY A 266 1.76 23.99 -1.73
CA GLY A 266 2.80 23.00 -1.40
C GLY A 266 2.23 21.85 -0.57
N TYR A 267 2.12 20.64 -1.16
CA TYR A 267 1.53 19.48 -0.48
C TYR A 267 2.48 18.28 -0.39
N ILE A 268 2.36 17.54 0.72
CA ILE A 268 3.12 16.31 0.97
C ILE A 268 2.14 15.22 1.35
N VAL A 269 2.25 14.05 0.72
CA VAL A 269 1.62 12.83 1.21
C VAL A 269 2.69 11.88 1.69
N TYR A 270 2.67 11.62 2.99
CA TYR A 270 3.34 10.49 3.61
C TYR A 270 2.37 9.30 3.63
N SER A 271 2.82 8.13 3.18
CA SER A 271 2.07 6.88 3.31
C SER A 271 2.99 5.72 3.62
N THR A 272 2.47 4.72 4.33
CA THR A 272 3.17 3.45 4.55
C THR A 272 2.28 2.26 4.17
N CYS A 273 2.91 1.09 4.17
CA CYS A 273 2.28 -0.22 4.11
C CYS A 273 2.15 -0.88 5.49
N SER A 274 2.38 -0.12 6.57
CA SER A 274 2.38 -0.58 7.95
C SER A 274 1.12 -0.15 8.69
N ILE A 275 0.72 -0.93 9.69
CA ILE A 275 -0.34 -0.58 10.65
C ILE A 275 0.22 -0.10 12.01
N THR A 276 1.54 -0.01 12.17
CA THR A 276 2.18 0.34 13.45
C THR A 276 2.18 1.86 13.69
N VAL A 277 2.09 2.27 14.95
CA VAL A 277 2.06 3.69 15.35
C VAL A 277 3.44 4.32 15.17
N GLU A 278 4.49 3.53 15.35
CA GLU A 278 5.91 3.88 15.24
C GLU A 278 6.27 4.36 13.84
N GLU A 279 5.68 3.76 12.80
CA GLU A 279 5.90 4.09 11.38
C GLU A 279 4.90 5.09 10.80
N ASN A 280 3.79 5.36 11.51
CA ASN A 280 2.74 6.26 11.04
C ASN A 280 2.68 7.52 11.90
N GLU A 281 1.82 7.54 12.92
CA GLU A 281 1.53 8.74 13.71
C GLU A 281 2.76 9.28 14.46
N THR A 282 3.67 8.42 14.92
CA THR A 282 4.93 8.83 15.58
C THR A 282 5.87 9.55 14.61
N VAL A 283 5.98 9.09 13.36
CA VAL A 283 6.79 9.75 12.31
C VAL A 283 6.21 11.14 11.99
N VAL A 284 4.89 11.22 11.81
CA VAL A 284 4.19 12.46 11.50
C VAL A 284 4.28 13.47 12.66
N ASN A 285 4.07 13.03 13.91
CA ASN A 285 4.17 13.89 15.08
C ASN A 285 5.60 14.41 15.29
N TYR A 286 6.62 13.58 15.05
CA TYR A 286 8.02 13.99 15.05
C TYR A 286 8.29 15.11 14.02
N ALA A 287 7.83 14.93 12.78
CA ALA A 287 7.98 15.94 11.73
C ALA A 287 7.29 17.27 12.09
N LEU A 288 6.06 17.23 12.62
CA LEU A 288 5.33 18.42 13.09
C LEU A 288 6.04 19.12 14.27
N LYS A 289 6.65 18.38 15.20
CA LYS A 289 7.49 18.96 16.27
C LYS A 289 8.75 19.64 15.70
N LYS A 290 9.36 19.09 14.64
CA LYS A 290 10.61 19.58 14.02
C LYS A 290 10.44 20.64 12.93
N ARG A 291 9.22 20.83 12.40
CA ARG A 291 8.89 21.80 11.34
C ARG A 291 7.55 22.49 11.68
N PRO A 292 7.54 23.51 12.57
CA PRO A 292 6.31 24.14 13.08
C PRO A 292 5.53 24.92 12.00
N ASN A 293 6.12 25.12 10.82
CA ASN A 293 5.48 25.68 9.62
C ASN A 293 4.64 24.66 8.84
N VAL A 294 4.66 23.37 9.21
CA VAL A 294 3.87 22.30 8.59
C VAL A 294 2.57 22.10 9.37
N LYS A 295 1.46 21.88 8.64
CA LYS A 295 0.15 21.56 9.21
C LYS A 295 -0.42 20.32 8.54
N LEU A 296 -1.18 19.53 9.30
CA LEU A 296 -2.03 18.48 8.72
C LEU A 296 -3.23 19.11 8.01
N VAL A 297 -3.65 18.48 6.93
CA VAL A 297 -4.84 18.83 6.15
C VAL A 297 -5.67 17.57 5.90
N PRO A 298 -7.00 17.68 5.73
CA PRO A 298 -7.83 16.53 5.35
C PRO A 298 -7.37 15.92 4.03
N THR A 299 -7.38 14.59 3.92
CA THR A 299 -6.92 13.83 2.75
C THR A 299 -7.88 13.90 1.55
N GLY A 300 -9.09 14.43 1.73
CA GLY A 300 -10.12 14.45 0.68
C GLY A 300 -10.66 13.07 0.31
N LEU A 301 -10.48 12.06 1.17
CA LEU A 301 -11.03 10.72 1.00
C LEU A 301 -12.30 10.56 1.86
N ASP A 302 -13.43 10.26 1.22
CA ASP A 302 -14.75 10.16 1.88
C ASP A 302 -14.95 8.85 2.70
N PHE A 303 -13.86 8.15 3.05
CA PHE A 303 -13.90 6.85 3.71
C PHE A 303 -12.61 6.53 4.47
N GLY A 304 -12.74 5.70 5.50
CA GLY A 304 -11.66 5.30 6.42
C GLY A 304 -12.16 5.29 7.86
N LYS A 305 -11.30 4.88 8.78
CA LYS A 305 -11.42 5.19 10.22
C LYS A 305 -10.45 6.34 10.54
N GLU A 306 -10.75 7.17 11.53
CA GLU A 306 -9.80 8.20 11.99
C GLU A 306 -8.55 7.55 12.59
N GLY A 307 -7.37 8.11 12.29
CA GLY A 307 -6.10 7.68 12.87
C GLY A 307 -5.87 8.26 14.27
N PHE A 308 -4.83 7.81 14.96
CA PHE A 308 -4.58 8.25 16.34
C PHE A 308 -4.17 9.74 16.39
N THR A 309 -4.91 10.53 17.16
CA THR A 309 -4.64 11.98 17.29
C THR A 309 -3.59 12.26 18.37
N LYS A 310 -3.09 13.51 18.43
CA LYS A 310 -2.07 13.93 19.42
C LYS A 310 -2.39 13.58 20.88
N GLN A 311 -3.67 13.49 21.25
CA GLN A 311 -4.11 13.09 22.60
C GLN A 311 -3.88 11.60 22.90
N TYR A 312 -3.90 10.73 21.89
CA TYR A 312 -3.52 9.32 22.03
C TYR A 312 -1.99 9.15 22.04
N LEU A 313 -1.26 9.96 21.26
CA LEU A 313 0.20 9.90 21.19
C LEU A 313 0.91 10.37 22.47
N SER A 314 0.24 11.10 23.36
CA SER A 314 0.78 11.44 24.68
C SER A 314 0.70 10.28 25.70
N SER A 315 0.01 9.19 25.36
CA SER A 315 -0.12 8.00 26.22
C SER A 315 1.00 6.99 26.01
N PHE A 316 1.54 6.91 24.78
CA PHE A 316 2.65 6.03 24.45
C PHE A 316 3.97 6.61 24.99
N PRO A 317 4.78 5.83 25.73
CA PRO A 317 6.06 6.32 26.23
C PRO A 317 7.03 6.62 25.07
N GLU A 318 7.64 7.81 25.07
CA GLU A 318 8.73 8.10 24.14
C GLU A 318 9.91 7.17 24.45
N SER A 319 10.16 6.19 23.58
CA SER A 319 11.31 5.28 23.68
C SER A 319 12.61 6.06 23.45
N ASN A 320 13.44 6.10 24.50
CA ASN A 320 14.75 6.76 24.52
C ASN A 320 15.82 5.94 23.77
#